data_AF-J3A496-F1
#
_entry.id   AF-J3A496-F1
#
_cell.length_a   1.000
_cell.length_b   1.000
_cell.length_c   1.000
_cell.angle_alpha   90.00
_cell.angle_beta   90.00
_cell.angle_gamma   90.00
#
_symmetry.space_group_name_H-M   'P 1'
#
loop_
_entity.id
_entity.type
_entity.pdbx_description
1 polymer ?
#
loop_
_entity_poly.entity_id
_entity_poly.type
_entity_poly.pdbx_seq_one_letter_code
_entity_poly.pdbx_strand_id
1 'polypeptide(L)'
;MGSNRNPQDNLIAFVLDKDQQRNVHFTERFFDQQLDWYKSCLTQPFNVDGHSQAATLIHEFAHLFSEAVDIASLEARRPFSDLVAPITAYGAAMKQSQLDFQREALSMETPQEELFARWNSGLQTWISLDSIPGSYHVGKAILKLTGSKTMDKAREAFLNVQDPKFRTDVILHNADSIAFLICEMGRQLDPVPVTSPPET
;
A
#
# COMPACT_ATOMS: atom_id res chain seq x y z
N MET A 1 0.62 -29.21 3.70
CA MET A 1 -0.55 -28.66 2.98
C MET A 1 -1.33 -27.78 3.95
N GLY A 2 -1.03 -26.48 3.99
CA GLY A 2 -1.83 -25.51 4.77
C GLY A 2 -2.99 -25.05 3.91
N SER A 3 -4.21 -25.16 4.41
CA SER A 3 -5.43 -24.69 3.74
C SER A 3 -5.87 -23.41 4.44
N ASN A 4 -6.11 -22.34 3.68
CA ASN A 4 -6.69 -21.11 4.19
C ASN A 4 -8.12 -21.40 4.64
N ARG A 5 -8.34 -21.44 5.96
CA ARG A 5 -9.61 -21.90 6.57
C ARG A 5 -10.63 -20.79 6.79
N ASN A 6 -10.35 -19.55 6.36
CA ASN A 6 -11.30 -18.43 6.46
C ASN A 6 -11.42 -17.64 5.13
N PRO A 7 -12.51 -17.84 4.36
CA PRO A 7 -12.81 -17.08 3.14
C PRO A 7 -13.02 -15.58 3.36
N GLN A 8 -13.17 -15.13 4.63
CA GLN A 8 -13.36 -13.72 4.98
C GLN A 8 -12.06 -12.93 5.08
N ASP A 9 -10.91 -13.59 5.20
CA ASP A 9 -9.63 -12.90 5.04
C ASP A 9 -9.44 -12.66 3.54
N ASN A 10 -9.59 -11.40 3.12
CA ASN A 10 -9.31 -10.92 1.76
C ASN A 10 -7.78 -10.94 1.45
N LEU A 11 -7.07 -11.92 2.01
CA LEU A 11 -5.63 -12.07 1.98
C LEU A 11 -5.19 -12.48 0.58
N ILE A 12 -4.37 -11.65 -0.06
CA ILE A 12 -3.91 -11.85 -1.44
C ILE A 12 -2.64 -12.72 -1.44
N ALA A 13 -1.67 -12.31 -0.65
CA ALA A 13 -0.44 -13.03 -0.37
C ALA A 13 -0.05 -12.77 1.09
N PHE A 14 0.96 -13.51 1.56
CA PHE A 14 1.58 -13.24 2.86
C PHE A 14 2.98 -13.84 2.92
N VAL A 15 3.77 -13.33 3.85
CA VAL A 15 5.04 -13.91 4.28
C VAL A 15 4.94 -14.38 5.73
N LEU A 16 5.78 -15.34 6.09
CA LEU A 16 5.86 -15.83 7.47
C LEU A 16 7.07 -15.22 8.16
N ASP A 17 6.82 -14.62 9.33
CA ASP A 17 7.89 -14.16 10.21
C ASP A 17 8.86 -15.32 10.49
N LYS A 18 10.15 -15.07 10.22
CA LYS A 18 11.25 -16.02 10.43
C LYS A 18 11.24 -17.25 9.50
N ASP A 19 10.55 -17.19 8.36
CA ASP A 19 10.82 -18.16 7.30
C ASP A 19 12.26 -17.97 6.79
N GLN A 20 13.12 -18.95 7.07
CA GLN A 20 14.51 -18.93 6.63
C GLN A 20 14.65 -18.93 5.11
N GLN A 21 13.66 -19.47 4.41
CA GLN A 21 13.64 -19.49 2.95
C GLN A 21 13.10 -18.20 2.34
N ARG A 22 12.50 -17.30 3.14
CA ARG A 22 11.89 -16.04 2.71
C ARG A 22 10.87 -16.25 1.58
N ASN A 23 10.04 -17.28 1.71
CA ASN A 23 9.03 -17.57 0.71
C ASN A 23 7.88 -16.57 0.81
N VAL A 24 7.33 -16.22 -0.35
CA VAL A 24 6.03 -15.56 -0.46
C VAL A 24 4.97 -16.63 -0.71
N HIS A 25 3.91 -16.63 0.07
CA HIS A 25 2.78 -17.55 -0.08
C HIS A 25 1.62 -16.85 -0.78
N PHE A 26 1.13 -17.46 -1.85
CA PHE A 26 -0.01 -16.94 -2.60
C PHE A 26 -1.30 -17.65 -2.21
N THR A 27 -2.39 -16.89 -2.12
CA THR A 27 -3.74 -17.45 -2.10
C THR A 27 -4.33 -17.42 -3.51
N GLU A 28 -5.55 -17.92 -3.67
CA GLU A 28 -6.31 -17.81 -4.91
C GLU A 28 -6.51 -16.34 -5.33
N ARG A 29 -6.58 -15.42 -4.35
CA ARG A 29 -6.76 -13.98 -4.62
C ARG A 29 -5.54 -13.35 -5.26
N PHE A 30 -4.34 -13.92 -5.15
CA PHE A 30 -3.19 -13.43 -5.93
C PHE A 30 -3.44 -13.52 -7.44
N PHE A 31 -4.14 -14.57 -7.87
CA PHE A 31 -4.47 -14.80 -9.28
C PHE A 31 -5.76 -14.10 -9.70
N ASP A 32 -6.67 -13.82 -8.78
CA ASP A 32 -7.88 -13.02 -8.99
C ASP A 32 -8.07 -11.97 -7.87
N GLN A 33 -7.49 -10.79 -8.09
CA GLN A 33 -7.56 -9.65 -7.17
C GLN A 33 -8.86 -8.83 -7.30
N GLN A 34 -9.80 -9.28 -8.13
CA GLN A 34 -11.13 -8.66 -8.33
C GLN A 34 -11.06 -7.22 -8.86
N LEU A 35 -10.12 -6.94 -9.77
CA LEU A 35 -9.91 -5.63 -10.40
C LEU A 35 -10.45 -5.53 -11.84
N ASP A 36 -11.22 -6.52 -12.29
CA ASP A 36 -11.75 -6.61 -13.67
C ASP A 36 -12.51 -5.37 -14.13
N TRP A 37 -13.17 -4.67 -13.20
CA TRP A 37 -13.89 -3.43 -13.49
C TRP A 37 -13.00 -2.37 -14.14
N TYR A 38 -11.73 -2.28 -13.75
CA TYR A 38 -10.77 -1.35 -14.33
C TYR A 38 -10.55 -1.63 -15.83
N LYS A 39 -10.54 -2.90 -16.24
CA LYS A 39 -10.27 -3.31 -17.65
C LYS A 39 -11.24 -2.67 -18.65
N SER A 40 -12.43 -2.27 -18.20
CA SER A 40 -13.47 -1.64 -19.02
C SER A 40 -13.42 -0.10 -19.03
N CYS A 41 -12.62 0.52 -18.17
CA CYS A 41 -12.62 1.96 -17.96
C CYS A 41 -11.21 2.60 -18.04
N LEU A 42 -10.29 2.04 -18.84
CA LEU A 42 -8.97 2.64 -19.06
C LEU A 42 -8.90 3.49 -20.33
N THR A 43 -8.07 4.53 -20.29
CA THR A 43 -7.81 5.42 -21.43
C THR A 43 -6.89 4.80 -22.48
N GLN A 44 -6.13 3.76 -22.12
CA GLN A 44 -5.21 3.03 -23.00
C GLN A 44 -5.05 1.57 -22.52
N PRO A 45 -4.52 0.66 -23.38
CA PRO A 45 -4.21 -0.71 -22.98
C PRO A 45 -3.26 -0.76 -21.79
N PHE A 46 -3.60 -1.57 -20.79
CA PHE A 46 -2.81 -1.76 -19.58
C PHE A 46 -3.09 -3.14 -18.98
N ASN A 47 -2.05 -3.82 -18.52
CA ASN A 47 -2.18 -5.14 -17.91
C ASN A 47 -2.53 -5.00 -16.41
N VAL A 48 -3.83 -4.85 -16.12
CA VAL A 48 -4.35 -4.69 -14.75
C VAL A 48 -3.91 -5.84 -13.85
N ASP A 49 -4.04 -7.09 -14.32
CA ASP A 49 -3.74 -8.27 -13.51
C ASP A 49 -2.24 -8.34 -13.21
N GLY A 50 -1.40 -8.17 -14.24
CA GLY A 50 0.05 -8.19 -14.08
C GLY A 50 0.57 -7.07 -13.17
N HIS A 51 0.00 -5.86 -13.28
CA HIS A 51 0.33 -4.76 -12.36
C HIS A 51 -0.04 -5.11 -10.92
N SER A 52 -1.26 -5.61 -10.71
CA SER A 52 -1.74 -5.95 -9.36
C SER A 52 -0.92 -7.07 -8.70
N GLN A 53 -0.52 -8.08 -9.47
CA GLN A 53 0.38 -9.16 -9.02
C GLN A 53 1.77 -8.64 -8.70
N ALA A 54 2.34 -7.78 -9.56
CA ALA A 54 3.64 -7.18 -9.33
C ALA A 54 3.64 -6.29 -8.08
N ALA A 55 2.62 -5.44 -7.91
CA ALA A 55 2.46 -4.59 -6.73
C ALA A 55 2.37 -5.42 -5.45
N THR A 56 1.58 -6.50 -5.45
CA THR A 56 1.51 -7.45 -4.32
C THR A 56 2.86 -8.10 -4.04
N LEU A 57 3.61 -8.53 -5.05
CA LEU A 57 4.95 -9.09 -4.83
C LEU A 57 5.91 -8.08 -4.20
N ILE A 58 5.89 -6.84 -4.67
CA ILE A 58 6.73 -5.77 -4.13
C ILE A 58 6.34 -5.49 -2.66
N HIS A 59 5.05 -5.49 -2.35
CA HIS A 59 4.54 -5.37 -0.97
C HIS A 59 5.10 -6.49 -0.07
N GLU A 60 4.99 -7.75 -0.48
CA GLU A 60 5.51 -8.88 0.31
C GLU A 60 7.05 -8.86 0.42
N PHE A 61 7.74 -8.37 -0.62
CA PHE A 61 9.18 -8.15 -0.56
C PHE A 61 9.58 -7.01 0.38
N ALA A 62 8.74 -5.97 0.52
CA ALA A 62 8.98 -4.92 1.50
C ALA A 62 8.96 -5.48 2.94
N HIS A 63 8.07 -6.42 3.25
CA HIS A 63 8.12 -7.16 4.52
C HIS A 63 9.43 -7.93 4.69
N LEU A 64 9.82 -8.73 3.69
CA LEU A 64 10.98 -9.64 3.79
C LEU A 64 12.34 -8.93 3.84
N PHE A 65 12.50 -7.83 3.11
CA PHE A 65 13.80 -7.22 2.86
C PHE A 65 13.99 -5.85 3.51
N SER A 66 12.90 -5.15 3.85
CA SER A 66 12.94 -3.84 4.48
C SER A 66 12.35 -3.83 5.90
N GLU A 67 11.91 -4.99 6.40
CA GLU A 67 11.18 -5.12 7.67
C GLU A 67 9.95 -4.20 7.75
N ALA A 68 9.39 -3.83 6.59
CA ALA A 68 8.22 -2.96 6.52
C ALA A 68 7.01 -3.66 7.15
N VAL A 69 6.01 -2.89 7.58
CA VAL A 69 4.78 -3.40 8.20
C VAL A 69 3.55 -2.79 7.52
N ASP A 70 2.38 -3.36 7.79
CA ASP A 70 1.10 -2.88 7.25
C ASP A 70 0.51 -1.77 8.11
N ILE A 71 1.03 -0.54 7.94
CA ILE A 71 0.55 0.65 8.65
C ILE A 71 -0.78 1.11 8.04
N ALA A 72 -0.82 1.27 6.72
CA ALA A 72 -1.97 1.75 5.97
C ALA A 72 -1.97 1.18 4.54
N SER A 73 -3.17 0.95 3.99
CA SER A 73 -3.34 0.65 2.57
C SER A 73 -3.34 1.95 1.77
N LEU A 74 -2.59 1.99 0.67
CA LEU A 74 -2.63 2.98 -0.40
C LEU A 74 -3.25 2.38 -1.68
N GLU A 75 -3.69 1.12 -1.62
CA GLU A 75 -4.24 0.36 -2.74
C GLU A 75 -3.28 0.32 -3.94
N ALA A 76 -1.99 0.09 -3.69
CA ALA A 76 -0.93 0.10 -4.71
C ALA A 76 -1.19 -0.83 -5.91
N ARG A 77 -1.96 -1.89 -5.68
CA ARG A 77 -2.41 -2.86 -6.69
C ARG A 77 -3.38 -2.30 -7.75
N ARG A 78 -4.00 -1.14 -7.50
CA ARG A 78 -4.89 -0.50 -8.48
C ARG A 78 -4.09 0.06 -9.66
N PRO A 79 -4.67 0.13 -10.86
CA PRO A 79 -4.05 0.81 -11.98
C PRO A 79 -3.75 2.28 -11.65
N PHE A 80 -2.81 2.85 -12.38
CA PHE A 80 -2.45 4.26 -12.26
C PHE A 80 -3.66 5.17 -12.49
N SER A 81 -3.85 6.17 -11.64
CA SER A 81 -5.05 7.02 -11.66
C SER A 81 -5.17 7.87 -12.94
N ASP A 82 -4.05 8.15 -13.63
CA ASP A 82 -4.01 8.77 -14.96
C ASP A 82 -4.69 7.89 -16.03
N LEU A 83 -4.63 6.57 -15.88
CA LEU A 83 -5.21 5.60 -16.80
C LEU A 83 -6.72 5.43 -16.64
N VAL A 84 -7.31 5.77 -15.49
CA VAL A 84 -8.75 5.63 -15.27
C VAL A 84 -9.50 6.71 -16.06
N ALA A 85 -10.34 6.28 -17.00
CA ALA A 85 -11.10 7.14 -17.89
C ALA A 85 -12.27 7.81 -17.15
N PRO A 86 -12.29 9.17 -17.07
CA PRO A 86 -13.36 9.89 -16.38
C PRO A 86 -14.59 10.15 -17.26
N ILE A 87 -14.70 9.47 -18.41
CA ILE A 87 -15.73 9.77 -19.43
C ILE A 87 -17.14 9.42 -18.95
N THR A 88 -17.25 8.36 -18.14
CA THR A 88 -18.51 7.99 -17.50
C THR A 88 -18.55 8.56 -16.08
N ALA A 89 -19.74 8.88 -15.56
CA ALA A 89 -19.91 9.31 -14.16
C ALA A 89 -19.30 8.29 -13.18
N TYR A 90 -19.41 7.00 -13.51
CA TYR A 90 -18.80 5.92 -12.74
C TYR A 90 -17.27 5.95 -12.78
N GLY A 91 -16.66 6.09 -13.96
CA GLY A 91 -15.21 6.19 -14.09
C GLY A 91 -14.63 7.44 -13.42
N ALA A 92 -15.35 8.56 -13.49
CA ALA A 92 -14.98 9.78 -12.77
C ALA A 92 -15.02 9.58 -11.24
N ALA A 93 -16.08 8.96 -10.72
CA ALA A 93 -16.20 8.66 -9.29
C ALA A 93 -15.13 7.67 -8.81
N MET A 94 -14.81 6.64 -9.60
CA MET A 94 -13.74 5.68 -9.29
C MET A 94 -12.37 6.36 -9.24
N LYS A 95 -12.04 7.17 -10.24
CA LYS A 95 -10.80 7.94 -10.26
C LYS A 95 -10.71 8.89 -9.06
N GLN A 96 -11.78 9.61 -8.77
CA GLN A 96 -11.81 10.54 -7.65
C GLN A 96 -11.63 9.81 -6.31
N SER A 97 -12.37 8.72 -6.09
CA SER A 97 -12.23 7.90 -4.87
C SER A 97 -10.82 7.34 -4.70
N GLN A 98 -10.16 6.92 -5.79
CA GLN A 98 -8.77 6.47 -5.73
C GLN A 98 -7.82 7.62 -5.38
N LEU A 99 -7.98 8.79 -6.00
CA LEU A 99 -7.16 9.97 -5.72
C LEU A 99 -7.33 10.46 -4.28
N ASP A 100 -8.57 10.57 -3.81
CA ASP A 100 -8.88 11.00 -2.43
C ASP A 100 -8.23 10.03 -1.44
N PHE A 101 -8.44 8.73 -1.64
CA PHE A 101 -7.85 7.70 -0.78
C PHE A 101 -6.32 7.75 -0.78
N GLN A 102 -5.67 7.84 -1.95
CA GLN A 102 -4.20 7.87 -2.05
C GLN A 102 -3.59 9.17 -1.53
N ARG A 103 -4.32 10.28 -1.58
CA ARG A 103 -3.89 11.58 -1.06
C ARG A 103 -4.06 11.67 0.45
N GLU A 104 -5.10 11.07 1.00
CA GLU A 104 -5.45 11.13 2.42
C GLU A 104 -4.89 9.95 3.22
N ALA A 105 -4.47 8.84 2.59
CA ALA A 105 -3.88 7.70 3.28
C ALA A 105 -2.44 8.01 3.73
N LEU A 106 -2.18 7.91 5.04
CA LEU A 106 -0.86 8.07 5.64
C LEU A 106 -0.15 9.36 5.17
N SER A 107 -0.86 10.49 5.27
CA SER A 107 -0.42 11.79 4.77
C SER A 107 -0.71 12.92 5.76
N MET A 108 -0.33 14.15 5.40
CA MET A 108 -0.65 15.34 6.19
C MET A 108 -2.14 15.71 6.17
N GLU A 109 -2.91 15.11 5.27
CA GLU A 109 -4.35 15.32 5.13
C GLU A 109 -5.16 14.25 5.88
N THR A 110 -4.53 13.17 6.34
CA THR A 110 -5.18 12.19 7.21
C THR A 110 -5.64 12.88 8.50
N PRO A 111 -6.92 12.79 8.89
CA PRO A 111 -7.35 13.30 10.19
C PRO A 111 -6.62 12.58 11.32
N GLN A 112 -6.29 13.31 12.39
CA GLN A 112 -5.37 12.85 13.43
C GLN A 112 -5.84 11.54 14.08
N GLU A 113 -7.14 11.39 14.32
CA GLU A 113 -7.78 10.22 14.91
C GLU A 113 -7.73 8.97 14.03
N GLU A 114 -7.69 9.14 12.71
CA GLU A 114 -7.64 8.04 11.73
C GLU A 114 -6.21 7.54 11.54
N LEU A 115 -5.24 8.45 11.69
CA LEU A 115 -3.83 8.12 11.59
C LEU A 115 -3.46 7.05 12.64
N PHE A 116 -2.86 5.96 12.17
CA PHE A 116 -2.49 4.80 12.99
C PHE A 116 -3.66 4.16 13.74
N ALA A 117 -4.85 4.17 13.14
CA ALA A 117 -6.04 3.55 13.68
C ALA A 117 -6.79 2.70 12.64
N ARG A 118 -7.72 1.88 13.12
CA ARG A 118 -8.73 1.22 12.28
C ARG A 118 -10.12 1.58 12.78
N TRP A 119 -11.05 1.80 11.86
CA TRP A 119 -12.44 2.03 12.20
C TRP A 119 -13.05 0.77 12.80
N ASN A 120 -13.63 0.90 14.00
CA ASN A 120 -14.40 -0.16 14.62
C ASN A 120 -15.89 0.11 14.45
N SER A 121 -16.55 -0.69 13.61
CA SER A 121 -17.98 -0.53 13.32
C SER A 121 -18.89 -0.84 14.52
N GLY A 122 -18.48 -1.68 15.46
CA GLY A 122 -19.26 -1.98 16.66
C GLY A 122 -19.26 -0.82 17.66
N LEU A 123 -18.11 -0.15 17.81
CA LEU A 123 -17.92 0.98 18.72
C LEU A 123 -18.13 2.34 18.07
N GLN A 124 -18.28 2.39 16.74
CA GLN A 124 -18.39 3.62 15.94
C GLN A 124 -17.26 4.61 16.25
N THR A 125 -16.03 4.10 16.33
CA THR A 125 -14.87 4.91 16.70
C THR A 125 -13.58 4.36 16.10
N TRP A 126 -12.57 5.22 15.97
CA TRP A 126 -11.22 4.86 15.57
C TRP A 126 -10.46 4.25 16.74
N ILE A 127 -9.97 3.02 16.54
CA ILE A 127 -9.16 2.31 17.55
C ILE A 127 -7.71 2.31 17.09
N SER A 128 -6.82 2.82 17.94
CA SER A 128 -5.38 2.86 17.68
C SER A 128 -4.82 1.45 17.44
N LEU A 129 -3.90 1.31 16.49
CA LEU A 129 -3.32 0.03 16.08
C LEU A 129 -2.62 -0.71 17.22
N ASP A 130 -2.04 0.01 18.18
CA ASP A 130 -1.40 -0.54 19.39
C ASP A 130 -2.41 -1.08 20.43
N SER A 131 -3.71 -0.94 20.18
CA SER A 131 -4.79 -1.44 21.02
C SER A 131 -5.57 -2.59 20.37
N ILE A 132 -5.26 -2.94 19.12
CA ILE A 132 -5.93 -4.00 18.36
C ILE A 132 -5.13 -5.32 18.46
N PRO A 133 -5.73 -6.41 18.98
CA PRO A 133 -5.12 -7.73 18.94
C PRO A 133 -4.73 -8.11 17.50
N GLY A 134 -3.48 -8.56 17.30
CA GLY A 134 -2.92 -8.84 15.98
C GLY A 134 -2.11 -7.69 15.37
N SER A 135 -2.39 -6.43 15.74
CA SER A 135 -1.68 -5.24 15.22
C SER A 135 -0.64 -4.65 16.17
N TYR A 136 -0.41 -5.27 17.33
CA TYR A 136 0.56 -4.77 18.33
C TYR A 136 1.98 -4.58 17.77
N HIS A 137 2.40 -5.44 16.84
CA HIS A 137 3.71 -5.33 16.20
C HIS A 137 3.80 -4.07 15.33
N VAL A 138 2.75 -3.74 14.59
CA VAL A 138 2.63 -2.49 13.80
C VAL A 138 2.66 -1.28 14.73
N GLY A 139 1.87 -1.30 15.82
CA GLY A 139 1.86 -0.22 16.81
C GLY A 139 3.24 0.01 17.43
N LYS A 140 3.96 -1.07 17.77
CA LYS A 140 5.33 -1.00 18.28
C LYS A 140 6.31 -0.40 17.26
N ALA A 141 6.17 -0.75 15.98
CA ALA A 141 6.99 -0.18 14.91
C ALA A 141 6.76 1.34 14.80
N ILE A 142 5.50 1.78 14.78
CA ILE A 142 5.13 3.21 14.71
C ILE A 142 5.72 3.99 15.90
N LEU A 143 5.55 3.49 17.13
CA LEU A 143 6.10 4.15 18.32
C LEU A 143 7.64 4.24 18.28
N LYS A 144 8.30 3.20 17.78
CA LYS A 144 9.76 3.19 17.59
C LYS A 144 10.20 4.21 16.54
N LEU A 145 9.57 4.23 15.37
CA LEU A 145 9.91 5.14 14.27
C LEU A 145 9.72 6.61 14.66
N THR A 146 8.64 6.91 15.39
CA THR A 146 8.31 8.26 15.83
C THR A 146 8.97 8.67 17.15
N GLY A 147 9.76 7.79 17.79
CA GLY A 147 10.35 8.03 19.10
C GLY A 147 9.33 8.28 20.23
N SER A 148 8.10 7.84 20.05
CA SER A 148 6.96 8.20 20.90
C SER A 148 6.62 7.11 21.91
N LYS A 149 6.03 7.52 23.04
CA LYS A 149 5.59 6.59 24.11
C LYS A 149 4.10 6.23 24.00
N THR A 150 3.32 7.00 23.24
CA THR A 150 1.89 6.81 23.04
C THR A 150 1.53 7.06 21.59
N MET A 151 0.43 6.46 21.11
CA MET A 151 -0.01 6.66 19.73
C MET A 151 -0.36 8.12 19.43
N ASP A 152 -0.89 8.85 20.41
CA ASP A 152 -1.18 10.29 20.25
C ASP A 152 0.09 11.11 19.98
N LYS A 153 1.18 10.81 20.70
CA LYS A 153 2.48 11.45 20.44
C LYS A 153 3.08 11.02 19.09
N ALA A 154 2.85 9.78 18.67
CA ALA A 154 3.25 9.34 17.33
C ALA A 154 2.51 10.12 16.23
N ARG A 155 1.20 10.36 16.40
CA ARG A 155 0.40 11.17 15.47
C ARG A 155 0.87 12.62 15.41
N GLU A 156 1.12 13.25 16.56
CA GLU A 156 1.68 14.60 16.63
C GLU A 156 3.05 14.68 15.92
N ALA A 157 3.92 13.69 16.12
CA ALA A 157 5.23 13.63 15.50
C ALA A 157 5.14 13.45 13.97
N PHE A 158 4.21 12.61 13.49
CA PHE A 158 3.97 12.39 12.07
C PHE A 158 3.41 13.64 11.37
N LEU A 159 2.47 14.33 12.03
CA LEU A 159 1.83 15.55 11.53
C LEU A 159 2.67 16.82 11.76
N ASN A 160 3.94 16.69 12.16
CA ASN A 160 4.82 17.84 12.31
C ASN A 160 5.11 18.47 10.93
N VAL A 161 4.68 19.72 10.76
CA VAL A 161 4.88 20.50 9.53
C VAL A 161 6.33 20.96 9.37
N GLN A 162 7.04 21.18 10.48
CA GLN A 162 8.41 21.71 10.48
C GLN A 162 9.47 20.63 10.31
N ASP A 163 9.19 19.40 10.75
CA ASP A 163 10.12 18.27 10.65
C ASP A 163 9.41 17.06 10.01
N PRO A 164 9.69 16.77 8.73
CA PRO A 164 9.09 15.64 8.03
C PRO A 164 9.75 14.30 8.37
N LYS A 165 10.84 14.26 9.14
CA LYS A 165 11.66 13.06 9.33
C LYS A 165 10.84 11.85 9.76
N PHE A 166 10.06 11.99 10.85
CA PHE A 166 9.24 10.88 11.35
C PHE A 166 8.17 10.44 10.37
N ARG A 167 7.59 11.38 9.62
CA ARG A 167 6.63 11.07 8.56
C ARG A 167 7.28 10.26 7.44
N THR A 168 8.44 10.68 6.96
CA THR A 168 9.20 9.96 5.95
C THR A 168 9.58 8.56 6.43
N ASP A 169 10.10 8.43 7.65
CA ASP A 169 10.47 7.14 8.24
C ASP A 169 9.27 6.19 8.35
N VAL A 170 8.10 6.71 8.75
CA VAL A 170 6.85 5.93 8.82
C VAL A 170 6.36 5.51 7.43
N ILE A 171 6.32 6.43 6.46
CA ILE A 171 5.88 6.14 5.08
C ILE A 171 6.80 5.09 4.44
N LEU A 172 8.11 5.22 4.60
CA LEU A 172 9.09 4.26 4.07
C LEU A 172 9.16 2.94 4.85
N HIS A 173 8.46 2.83 5.98
CA HIS A 173 8.29 1.58 6.72
C HIS A 173 6.91 0.94 6.51
N ASN A 174 6.06 1.54 5.67
CA ASN A 174 4.78 0.97 5.26
C ASN A 174 4.97 0.17 3.95
N ALA A 175 4.66 -1.13 3.97
CA ALA A 175 4.87 -2.02 2.83
C ALA A 175 4.11 -1.53 1.58
N ASP A 176 2.86 -1.10 1.74
CA ASP A 176 2.05 -0.64 0.62
C ASP A 176 2.51 0.71 0.06
N SER A 177 3.09 1.58 0.89
CA SER A 177 3.72 2.83 0.41
C SER A 177 4.97 2.57 -0.42
N ILE A 178 5.78 1.59 -0.04
CA ILE A 178 6.94 1.16 -0.84
C ILE A 178 6.46 0.58 -2.17
N ALA A 179 5.46 -0.31 -2.15
CA ALA A 179 4.89 -0.89 -3.36
C ALA A 179 4.33 0.18 -4.31
N PHE A 180 3.59 1.14 -3.76
CA PHE A 180 3.04 2.27 -4.52
C PHE A 180 4.14 3.12 -5.16
N LEU A 181 5.15 3.53 -4.39
CA LEU A 181 6.27 4.33 -4.89
C LEU A 181 7.03 3.63 -6.02
N ILE A 182 7.37 2.35 -5.85
CA ILE A 182 8.10 1.59 -6.88
C ILE A 182 7.27 1.44 -8.16
N CYS A 183 5.96 1.20 -8.03
CA CYS A 183 5.07 1.13 -9.18
C CYS A 183 4.99 2.47 -9.93
N GLU A 184 4.84 3.59 -9.21
CA GLU A 184 4.82 4.94 -9.79
C GLU A 184 6.15 5.28 -10.48
N MET A 185 7.29 4.95 -9.87
CA MET A 185 8.61 5.12 -10.50
C MET A 185 8.76 4.25 -11.75
N GLY A 186 8.18 3.06 -11.77
CA GLY A 186 8.18 2.14 -12.92
C GLY A 186 7.17 2.50 -14.01
N ARG A 187 6.32 3.52 -13.81
CA ARG A 187 5.25 3.90 -14.75
C ARG A 187 5.77 4.24 -16.14
N GLN A 188 6.92 4.91 -16.19
CA GLN A 188 7.63 5.27 -17.41
C GLN A 188 9.07 4.79 -17.28
N LEU A 189 9.45 3.81 -18.10
CA LEU A 189 10.83 3.35 -18.16
C LEU A 189 11.67 4.32 -18.97
N ASP A 190 12.95 4.44 -18.60
CA ASP A 190 13.91 5.17 -19.41
C ASP A 190 13.93 4.61 -20.84
N PRO A 191 14.05 5.49 -21.87
CA PRO A 191 14.18 5.02 -23.24
C PRO A 191 15.41 4.14 -23.37
N VAL A 192 15.28 3.01 -24.07
CA VAL A 192 16.42 2.13 -24.35
C VAL A 192 17.50 2.95 -25.06
N PRO A 193 18.76 2.96 -24.58
CA PRO A 193 19.83 3.68 -25.23
C PRO A 193 19.95 3.23 -26.69
N VAL A 194 19.83 4.18 -27.62
CA VAL A 194 20.05 3.90 -29.03
C VAL A 194 21.54 3.66 -29.20
N THR A 195 21.95 2.43 -29.47
CA THR A 195 23.33 2.13 -29.87
C THR A 195 23.59 2.85 -31.20
N SER A 196 24.45 3.87 -31.18
CA SER A 196 24.91 4.52 -32.41
C SER A 196 25.53 3.47 -33.34
N PRO A 197 25.18 3.46 -34.65
CA PRO A 197 25.83 2.57 -35.60
C PRO A 197 27.34 2.88 -35.66
N PRO A 198 28.20 1.88 -35.90
CA PRO A 198 29.64 2.10 -35.98
C PRO A 198 29.98 3.07 -37.11
N GLU A 199 30.83 4.06 -36.82
CA GLU A 199 31.39 4.97 -37.82
C GLU A 199 32.14 4.14 -38.87
N THR A 200 31.72 4.28 -40.13
CA THR A 200 32.34 3.64 -41.31
C THR A 200 33.52 4.42 -41.84
#